data_AF-A0A7X0HMA5-F1
#
_entry.id   AF-A0A7X0HMA5-F1
#
_cell.length_a   1.000
_cell.length_b   1.000
_cell.length_c   1.000
_cell.angle_alpha   90.00
_cell.angle_beta   90.00
_cell.angle_gamma   90.00
#
_symmetry.space_group_name_H-M   'P 1'
#
loop_
_entity.id
_entity.type
_entity.pdbx_description
1 polymer ?
#
loop_
_entity_poly.entity_id
_entity_poly.type
_entity_poly.pdbx_seq_one_letter_code
_entity_poly.pdbx_strand_id
1 'polypeptide(L)'
;MRSDKHPTEPMPPMPLAPLDEAYLAHAQTCRDIASRVLGFLPVQHRASDPEHGREAERALAVLELAEQLVTEAVVIERERKASWSALGDAAGISKQSAHERWSAHIGQWTRIQRRRRASPALADPAAHAQDLDDWYTGLVPGEPRAVSGGLISLRDPGARQAADELRTEALQLYVRLDQLKKEEDRAFEASFATPAADSDAGHRRTAWAGVHFAKAEAYDRLAVAEAPLAAEHRRAAAAQRSIARDILAGRPAGPKGSGGQ
;
A
#
# COMPACT_ATOMS: atom_id res chain seq x y z
N MET A 1 -47.68 -18.44 12.42
CA MET A 1 -46.80 -17.57 11.62
C MET A 1 -45.39 -17.68 12.17
N ARG A 2 -44.53 -18.47 11.53
CA ARG A 2 -43.10 -18.53 11.89
C ARG A 2 -42.43 -17.38 11.14
N SER A 3 -41.96 -16.37 11.88
CA SER A 3 -41.10 -15.34 11.32
C SER A 3 -39.76 -15.97 11.01
N ASP A 4 -39.49 -16.19 9.72
CA ASP A 4 -38.16 -16.49 9.21
C ASP A 4 -37.24 -15.29 9.51
N LYS A 5 -36.54 -15.35 10.63
CA LYS A 5 -35.37 -14.52 10.88
C LYS A 5 -34.28 -15.05 9.95
N HIS A 6 -34.17 -14.48 8.75
CA HIS A 6 -32.92 -14.56 8.01
C HIS A 6 -31.81 -14.05 8.95
N PRO A 7 -30.78 -14.86 9.27
CA PRO A 7 -29.63 -14.35 9.97
C PRO A 7 -29.00 -13.29 9.06
N THR A 8 -29.16 -12.02 9.42
CA THR A 8 -28.37 -10.93 8.85
C THR A 8 -26.92 -11.27 9.15
N GLU A 9 -26.21 -11.69 8.10
CA GLU A 9 -24.79 -11.94 8.15
C GLU A 9 -24.12 -10.69 8.74
N PRO A 10 -23.38 -10.82 9.87
CA PRO A 10 -22.81 -9.67 10.53
C PRO A 10 -21.88 -8.97 9.54
N MET A 11 -22.12 -7.67 9.32
CA MET A 11 -21.27 -6.90 8.41
C MET A 11 -19.81 -7.01 8.86
N PRO A 12 -18.87 -7.22 7.93
CA PRO A 12 -17.46 -7.30 8.28
C PRO A 12 -17.03 -6.03 9.02
N PRO A 13 -16.19 -6.15 10.06
CA PRO A 13 -15.75 -5.01 10.84
C PRO A 13 -15.03 -4.00 9.94
N MET A 14 -15.37 -2.72 10.11
CA MET A 14 -14.73 -1.64 9.38
C MET A 14 -13.23 -1.60 9.72
N PRO A 15 -12.34 -1.48 8.72
CA PRO A 15 -10.90 -1.36 8.96
C PRO A 15 -10.55 -0.10 9.76
N LEU A 16 -9.35 -0.08 10.32
CA LEU A 16 -8.77 1.14 10.91
C LEU A 16 -8.37 2.14 9.82
N ALA A 17 -8.01 3.35 10.25
CA ALA A 17 -7.29 4.27 9.38
C ALA A 17 -5.95 3.63 8.95
N PRO A 18 -5.45 3.89 7.73
CA PRO A 18 -4.25 3.27 7.18
C PRO A 18 -3.02 3.29 8.10
N LEU A 19 -2.75 4.40 8.78
CA LEU A 19 -1.62 4.49 9.71
C LEU A 19 -1.78 3.52 10.89
N ASP A 20 -2.99 3.39 11.43
CA ASP A 20 -3.27 2.47 12.53
C ASP A 20 -3.29 1.00 12.08
N GLU A 21 -3.73 0.71 10.84
CA GLU A 21 -3.56 -0.61 10.24
C GLU A 21 -2.07 -0.98 10.14
N ALA A 22 -1.21 -0.02 9.76
CA ALA A 22 0.23 -0.22 9.69
C ALA A 22 0.85 -0.42 11.08
N TYR A 23 0.43 0.35 12.09
CA TYR A 23 0.85 0.12 13.47
C TYR A 23 0.45 -1.24 14.01
N LEU A 24 -0.78 -1.67 13.72
CA LEU A 24 -1.29 -2.94 14.18
C LEU A 24 -0.53 -4.11 13.52
N ALA A 25 -0.19 -4.00 12.23
CA ALA A 25 0.68 -4.96 11.55
C ALA A 25 2.08 -5.02 12.19
N HIS A 26 2.70 -3.85 12.41
CA HIS A 26 4.01 -3.73 13.05
C HIS A 26 4.02 -4.31 14.46
N ALA A 27 3.00 -4.04 15.27
CA ALA A 27 2.88 -4.59 16.62
C ALA A 27 2.75 -6.12 16.62
N GLN A 28 2.00 -6.68 15.66
CA GLN A 28 1.90 -8.13 15.48
C GLN A 28 3.26 -8.74 15.12
N THR A 29 4.01 -8.16 14.19
CA THR A 29 5.36 -8.62 13.84
C THR A 29 6.32 -8.55 15.02
N CYS A 30 6.25 -7.49 15.84
CA CYS A 30 7.01 -7.41 17.10
C CYS A 30 6.69 -8.58 18.05
N ARG A 31 5.41 -8.90 18.23
CA ARG A 31 4.98 -10.05 19.04
C ARG A 31 5.50 -11.36 18.47
N ASP A 32 5.46 -11.54 17.16
CA ASP A 32 5.93 -12.76 16.50
C ASP A 32 7.44 -12.94 16.69
N ILE A 33 8.22 -11.87 16.55
CA ILE A 33 9.67 -11.88 16.85
C ILE A 33 9.90 -12.26 18.32
N ALA A 34 9.24 -11.56 19.25
CA ALA A 34 9.41 -11.81 20.68
C ALA A 34 9.05 -13.25 21.05
N SER A 35 7.94 -13.76 20.52
CA SER A 35 7.47 -15.13 20.76
C SER A 35 8.45 -16.17 20.20
N ARG A 36 9.01 -15.95 19.00
CA ARG A 36 10.04 -16.83 18.44
C ARG A 36 11.31 -16.82 19.28
N VAL A 37 11.84 -15.64 19.62
CA VAL A 37 13.07 -15.50 20.41
C VAL A 37 12.93 -16.12 21.80
N LEU A 38 11.80 -15.90 22.49
CA LEU A 38 11.53 -16.57 23.77
C LEU A 38 11.50 -18.09 23.62
N GLY A 39 11.02 -18.59 22.47
CA GLY A 39 11.04 -20.01 22.13
C GLY A 39 12.45 -20.61 21.93
N PHE A 40 13.49 -19.78 21.75
CA PHE A 40 14.86 -20.26 21.58
C PHE A 40 15.56 -20.51 22.92
N LEU A 41 15.00 -20.00 24.02
CA LEU A 41 15.59 -20.18 25.33
C LEU A 41 15.67 -21.67 25.68
N PRO A 42 16.82 -22.15 26.18
CA PRO A 42 17.03 -23.56 26.48
C PRO A 42 16.32 -23.93 27.79
N VAL A 43 14.99 -24.05 27.73
CA VAL A 43 14.18 -24.61 28.82
C VAL A 43 14.39 -26.13 28.87
N GLN A 44 14.58 -26.68 30.08
CA GLN A 44 15.13 -28.02 30.35
C GLN A 44 14.51 -29.19 29.55
N HIS A 45 13.26 -29.06 29.07
CA HIS A 45 12.60 -30.08 28.24
C HIS A 45 12.96 -30.08 26.74
N ARG A 46 13.80 -29.16 26.24
CA ARG A 46 14.19 -29.08 24.82
C ARG A 46 15.65 -29.45 24.52
N ALA A 47 16.41 -29.84 25.54
CA ALA A 47 17.85 -30.09 25.43
C ALA A 47 18.22 -31.42 24.73
N SER A 48 17.25 -32.28 24.41
CA SER A 48 17.50 -33.63 23.88
C SER A 48 17.21 -33.79 22.39
N ASP A 49 17.03 -32.72 21.63
CA ASP A 49 16.73 -32.82 20.20
C ASP A 49 18.03 -32.90 19.37
N PRO A 50 18.35 -34.04 18.73
CA PRO A 50 19.62 -34.26 18.03
C PRO A 50 19.68 -33.65 16.63
N GLU A 51 18.67 -32.88 16.20
CA GLU A 51 18.61 -32.26 14.87
C GLU A 51 19.62 -31.12 14.72
N HIS A 52 20.69 -31.38 13.97
CA HIS A 52 21.62 -30.34 13.52
C HIS A 52 20.92 -29.33 12.60
N GLY A 53 21.28 -28.04 12.70
CA GLY A 53 20.79 -26.97 11.82
C GLY A 53 19.56 -26.23 12.34
N ARG A 54 18.83 -26.78 13.33
CA ARG A 54 17.61 -26.18 13.87
C ARG A 54 17.79 -24.76 14.42
N GLU A 55 18.90 -24.49 15.10
CA GLU A 55 19.18 -23.15 15.63
C GLU A 55 19.47 -22.13 14.53
N ALA A 56 20.09 -22.56 13.42
CA ALA A 56 20.27 -21.70 12.25
C ALA A 56 18.93 -21.41 11.56
N GLU A 57 18.08 -22.41 11.37
CA GLU A 57 16.72 -22.23 10.83
C GLU A 57 15.89 -21.27 11.68
N ARG A 58 15.95 -21.42 13.01
CA ARG A 58 15.31 -20.52 13.96
C ARG A 58 15.81 -19.08 13.83
N ALA A 59 17.13 -18.88 13.75
CA ALA A 59 17.72 -17.55 13.58
C ALA A 59 17.31 -16.91 12.24
N LEU A 60 17.32 -17.67 11.14
CA LEU A 60 16.86 -17.21 9.83
C LEU A 60 15.38 -16.81 9.85
N ALA A 61 14.54 -17.59 10.53
CA ALA A 61 13.13 -17.26 10.68
C ALA A 61 12.91 -15.93 11.45
N VAL A 62 13.79 -15.56 12.39
CA VAL A 62 13.74 -14.24 13.04
C VAL A 62 14.27 -13.14 12.12
N LEU A 63 15.30 -13.42 11.32
CA LEU A 63 15.80 -12.47 10.32
C LEU A 63 14.70 -12.09 9.32
N GLU A 64 13.93 -13.05 8.80
CA GLU A 64 12.79 -12.79 7.91
C GLU A 64 11.75 -11.86 8.55
N LEU A 65 11.40 -12.10 9.83
CA LEU A 65 10.48 -11.21 10.54
C LEU A 65 11.07 -9.83 10.79
N ALA A 66 12.37 -9.72 11.05
CA ALA A 66 13.05 -8.43 11.22
C ALA A 66 13.03 -7.62 9.92
N GLU A 67 13.21 -8.27 8.77
CA GLU A 67 13.08 -7.63 7.45
C GLU A 67 11.64 -7.16 7.19
N GLN A 68 10.64 -7.97 7.57
CA GLN A 68 9.24 -7.58 7.53
C GLN A 68 8.97 -6.37 8.44
N LEU A 69 9.50 -6.37 9.67
CA LEU A 69 9.36 -5.28 10.63
C LEU A 69 9.92 -3.97 10.07
N VAL A 70 11.10 -4.00 9.43
CA VAL A 70 11.69 -2.84 8.75
C VAL A 70 10.77 -2.34 7.63
N THR A 71 10.18 -3.24 6.87
CA THR A 71 9.25 -2.89 5.79
C THR A 71 7.99 -2.21 6.34
N GLU A 72 7.41 -2.74 7.42
CA GLU A 72 6.24 -2.16 8.10
C GLU A 72 6.56 -0.80 8.74
N ALA A 73 7.75 -0.64 9.32
CA ALA A 73 8.21 0.65 9.83
C ALA A 73 8.33 1.69 8.71
N VAL A 74 8.85 1.31 7.54
CA VAL A 74 8.88 2.19 6.36
C VAL A 74 7.47 2.54 5.90
N VAL A 75 6.51 1.62 5.92
CA VAL A 75 5.09 1.90 5.64
C VAL A 75 4.54 2.94 6.62
N ILE A 76 4.75 2.77 7.93
CA ILE A 76 4.33 3.72 8.96
C ILE A 76 4.87 5.12 8.67
N GLU A 77 6.17 5.24 8.39
CA GLU A 77 6.80 6.52 8.11
C GLU A 77 6.29 7.15 6.80
N ARG A 78 6.00 6.34 5.77
CA ARG A 78 5.36 6.84 4.54
C ARG A 78 3.92 7.28 4.75
N GLU A 79 3.16 6.60 5.60
CA GLU A 79 1.81 7.04 6.04
C GLU A 79 1.88 8.37 6.82
N ARG A 80 2.97 8.59 7.56
CA ARG A 80 3.33 9.87 8.19
C ARG A 80 3.92 10.91 7.22
N LYS A 81 3.95 10.61 5.92
CA LYS A 81 4.44 11.47 4.83
C LYS A 81 5.95 11.70 4.84
N ALA A 82 6.73 10.83 5.48
CA ALA A 82 8.19 10.87 5.41
C ALA A 82 8.66 10.77 3.95
N SER A 83 9.66 11.57 3.57
CA SER A 83 10.23 11.53 2.22
C SER A 83 11.20 10.34 2.08
N TRP A 84 11.46 9.91 0.84
CA TRP A 84 12.51 8.94 0.55
C TRP A 84 13.90 9.39 1.01
N SER A 85 14.15 10.71 1.09
CA SER A 85 15.39 11.24 1.64
C SER A 85 15.47 10.96 3.14
N ALA A 86 14.41 11.29 3.89
CA ALA A 86 14.39 11.07 5.34
C ALA A 86 14.53 9.58 5.70
N LEU A 87 13.91 8.69 4.91
CA LEU A 87 14.07 7.24 5.06
C LEU A 87 15.50 6.77 4.74
N GLY A 88 16.12 7.34 3.69
CA GLY A 88 17.51 7.08 3.36
C GLY A 88 18.45 7.52 4.49
N ASP A 89 18.26 8.74 5.00
CA ASP A 89 19.05 9.30 6.09
C ASP A 89 18.92 8.43 7.36
N ALA A 90 17.71 8.01 7.72
CA ALA A 90 17.46 7.14 8.87
C ALA A 90 18.13 5.76 8.75
N ALA A 91 18.30 5.25 7.53
CA ALA A 91 18.93 3.97 7.25
C ALA A 91 20.41 4.06 6.84
N GLY A 92 20.98 5.27 6.78
CA GLY A 92 22.36 5.49 6.34
C GLY A 92 22.61 5.15 4.86
N ILE A 93 21.60 5.28 4.00
CA ILE A 93 21.69 5.02 2.55
C ILE A 93 21.20 6.21 1.72
N SER A 94 21.53 6.22 0.43
CA SER A 94 21.06 7.28 -0.46
C SER A 94 19.53 7.26 -0.61
N LYS A 95 18.92 8.42 -0.92
CA LYS A 95 17.51 8.54 -1.30
C LYS A 95 17.12 7.56 -2.42
N GLN A 96 17.98 7.39 -3.42
CA GLN A 96 17.71 6.50 -4.55
C GLN A 96 17.67 5.04 -4.09
N SER A 97 18.65 4.62 -3.30
CA SER A 97 18.71 3.26 -2.75
C SER A 97 17.52 2.97 -1.84
N ALA A 98 17.08 3.93 -1.02
CA ALA A 98 15.86 3.80 -0.21
C ALA A 98 14.60 3.62 -1.08
N HIS A 99 14.47 4.42 -2.14
CA HIS A 99 13.36 4.29 -3.08
C HIS A 99 13.37 2.93 -3.80
N GLU A 100 14.50 2.51 -4.35
CA GLU A 100 14.65 1.22 -5.03
C GLU A 100 14.33 0.05 -4.09
N ARG A 101 14.81 0.12 -2.84
CA ARG A 101 14.61 -0.94 -1.86
C ARG A 101 13.16 -1.07 -1.39
N TRP A 102 12.44 0.05 -1.19
CA TRP A 102 11.15 0.01 -0.49
C TRP A 102 9.93 0.47 -1.29
N SER A 103 10.08 1.11 -2.44
CA SER A 103 8.94 1.60 -3.24
C SER A 103 7.97 0.48 -3.64
N ALA A 104 8.48 -0.71 -3.97
CA ALA A 104 7.66 -1.88 -4.29
C ALA A 104 6.76 -2.30 -3.11
N HIS A 105 7.28 -2.26 -1.88
CA HIS A 105 6.50 -2.58 -0.68
C HIS A 105 5.41 -1.54 -0.40
N ILE A 106 5.67 -0.26 -0.64
CA ILE A 106 4.63 0.78 -0.55
C ILE A 106 3.55 0.56 -1.62
N GLY A 107 3.94 0.20 -2.85
CA GLY A 107 2.98 -0.15 -3.90
C GLY A 107 2.16 -1.40 -3.57
N GLN A 108 2.75 -2.39 -2.90
CA GLN A 108 2.02 -3.56 -2.41
C GLN A 108 1.03 -3.19 -1.30
N TRP A 109 1.44 -2.33 -0.36
CA TRP A 109 0.60 -1.80 0.71
C TRP A 109 -0.64 -1.07 0.16
N THR A 110 -0.46 -0.20 -0.84
CA THR A 110 -1.59 0.47 -1.50
C THR A 110 -2.49 -0.50 -2.25
N ARG A 111 -1.92 -1.49 -2.94
CA ARG A 111 -2.68 -2.52 -3.66
C ARG A 111 -3.59 -3.36 -2.76
N ILE A 112 -3.15 -3.68 -1.54
CA ILE A 112 -3.99 -4.35 -0.54
C ILE A 112 -4.92 -3.38 0.22
N GLN A 113 -5.17 -2.21 -0.35
CA GLN A 113 -6.06 -1.18 0.19
C GLN A 113 -5.60 -0.60 1.53
N ARG A 114 -4.29 -0.62 1.80
CA ARG A 114 -3.71 -0.09 3.03
C ARG A 114 -4.39 -0.69 4.26
N ARG A 115 -4.51 -2.02 4.23
CA ARG A 115 -5.08 -2.88 5.28
C ARG A 115 -4.04 -3.93 5.64
N ARG A 116 -3.93 -4.26 6.93
CA ARG A 116 -3.08 -5.37 7.35
C ARG A 116 -3.59 -6.68 6.73
N ARG A 117 -2.68 -7.63 6.54
CA ARG A 117 -3.07 -9.02 6.27
C ARG A 117 -3.43 -9.67 7.61
N ALA A 118 -4.72 -9.89 7.85
CA ALA A 118 -5.19 -10.55 9.05
C ALA A 118 -5.67 -11.97 8.75
N SER A 119 -5.44 -12.89 9.68
CA SER A 119 -6.16 -14.16 9.68
C SER A 119 -7.66 -13.91 9.95
N PRO A 120 -8.57 -14.82 9.55
CA PRO A 120 -9.99 -14.66 9.84
C PRO A 120 -10.30 -14.47 11.33
N ALA A 121 -9.53 -15.12 12.21
CA ALA A 121 -9.68 -14.98 13.66
C ALA A 121 -9.33 -13.58 14.19
N LEU A 122 -8.51 -12.83 13.46
CA LEU A 122 -8.04 -11.49 13.82
C LEU A 122 -8.54 -10.43 12.81
N ALA A 123 -9.62 -10.73 12.10
CA ALA A 123 -10.19 -9.84 11.09
C ALA A 123 -10.70 -8.52 11.71
N ASP A 124 -11.30 -8.58 12.90
CA ASP A 124 -11.69 -7.40 13.67
C ASP A 124 -10.43 -6.69 14.23
N PRO A 125 -10.13 -5.46 13.79
CA PRO A 125 -8.97 -4.73 14.29
C PRO A 125 -9.04 -4.44 15.79
N ALA A 126 -10.24 -4.25 16.36
CA ALA A 126 -10.39 -3.97 17.79
C ALA A 126 -10.05 -5.22 18.63
N ALA A 127 -10.60 -6.38 18.25
CA ALA A 127 -10.28 -7.65 18.88
C ALA A 127 -8.78 -7.98 18.76
N HIS A 128 -8.18 -7.72 17.59
CA HIS A 128 -6.75 -7.96 17.39
C HIS A 128 -5.87 -7.05 18.26
N ALA A 129 -6.21 -5.76 18.38
CA ALA A 129 -5.49 -4.85 19.26
C ALA A 129 -5.60 -5.28 20.73
N GLN A 130 -6.77 -5.77 21.16
CA GLN A 130 -6.97 -6.28 22.52
C GLN A 130 -6.14 -7.56 22.79
N ASP A 131 -6.09 -8.50 21.85
CA ASP A 131 -5.24 -9.70 21.98
C ASP A 131 -3.75 -9.34 22.12
N LEU A 132 -3.29 -8.29 21.41
CA LEU A 132 -1.94 -7.76 21.58
C LEU A 132 -1.73 -7.08 22.93
N ASP A 133 -2.71 -6.31 23.43
CA ASP A 133 -2.67 -5.70 24.75
C ASP A 133 -2.61 -6.75 25.87
N ASP A 134 -3.42 -7.81 25.76
CA ASP A 134 -3.47 -8.91 26.73
C ASP A 134 -2.13 -9.65 26.75
N TRP A 135 -1.55 -9.94 25.57
CA TRP A 135 -0.23 -10.51 25.45
C TRP A 135 0.86 -9.62 26.08
N TYR A 136 0.87 -8.32 25.75
CA TYR A 136 1.86 -7.39 26.27
C TYR A 136 1.78 -7.22 27.79
N THR A 137 0.55 -7.16 28.34
CA THR A 137 0.30 -7.09 29.79
C THR A 137 0.87 -8.28 30.54
N GLY A 138 0.86 -9.48 29.92
CA GLY A 138 1.48 -10.68 30.47
C GLY A 138 3.01 -10.58 30.59
N LEU A 139 3.66 -9.72 29.79
CA LEU A 139 5.11 -9.48 29.83
C LEU A 139 5.49 -8.27 30.69
N VAL A 140 4.72 -7.18 30.58
CA VAL A 140 4.97 -5.90 31.26
C VAL A 140 3.69 -5.49 32.01
N PRO A 141 3.55 -5.91 33.28
CA PRO A 141 2.40 -5.51 34.09
C PRO A 141 2.39 -3.99 34.30
N GLY A 142 1.27 -3.33 34.01
CA GLY A 142 1.06 -1.89 34.25
C GLY A 142 0.63 -1.08 33.03
N GLU A 143 0.72 -1.65 31.82
CA GLU A 143 0.34 -0.99 30.58
C GLU A 143 -0.74 -1.77 29.81
N PRO A 144 -1.99 -1.85 30.32
CA PRO A 144 -3.05 -2.72 29.78
C PRO A 144 -3.60 -2.32 28.40
N ARG A 145 -3.08 -1.24 27.81
CA ARG A 145 -3.50 -0.70 26.51
C ARG A 145 -2.32 -0.21 25.67
N ALA A 146 -1.19 -0.93 25.74
CA ALA A 146 0.05 -0.55 25.08
C ALA A 146 -0.11 -0.37 23.55
N VAL A 147 -0.95 -1.20 22.92
CA VAL A 147 -1.26 -1.14 21.49
C VAL A 147 -2.55 -0.36 21.26
N SER A 148 -3.69 -0.79 21.82
CA SER A 148 -4.99 -0.15 21.50
C SER A 148 -5.05 1.32 21.90
N GLY A 149 -4.29 1.72 22.94
CA GLY A 149 -4.19 3.10 23.39
C GLY A 149 -3.55 4.04 22.37
N GLY A 150 -2.68 3.52 21.50
CA GLY A 150 -1.98 4.27 20.45
C GLY A 150 -2.74 4.35 19.11
N LEU A 151 -3.73 3.48 18.88
CA LEU A 151 -4.49 3.42 17.63
C LEU A 151 -5.66 4.43 17.68
N ILE A 152 -5.44 5.62 17.13
CA ILE A 152 -6.37 6.76 17.26
C ILE A 152 -7.76 6.44 16.68
N SER A 153 -7.78 5.81 15.51
CA SER A 153 -9.00 5.50 14.76
C SER A 153 -9.88 4.43 15.41
N LEU A 154 -9.39 3.66 16.39
CA LEU A 154 -10.27 2.82 17.22
C LEU A 154 -11.30 3.67 17.99
N ARG A 155 -10.93 4.90 18.37
CA ARG A 155 -11.77 5.83 19.12
C ARG A 155 -12.43 6.89 18.24
N ASP A 156 -12.13 6.90 16.95
CA ASP A 156 -12.66 7.86 15.98
C ASP A 156 -13.32 7.13 14.78
N PRO A 157 -14.64 6.82 14.88
CA PRO A 157 -15.39 6.24 13.78
C PRO A 157 -15.40 7.12 12.52
N GLY A 158 -15.35 8.45 12.66
CA GLY A 158 -15.35 9.37 11.53
C GLY A 158 -14.06 9.26 10.72
N ALA A 159 -12.91 9.14 11.39
CA ALA A 159 -11.64 8.87 10.72
C ALA A 159 -11.62 7.54 9.97
N ARG A 160 -12.23 6.49 10.53
CA ARG A 160 -12.35 5.18 9.85
C ARG A 160 -13.22 5.26 8.61
N GLN A 161 -14.37 5.92 8.70
CA GLN A 161 -15.27 6.10 7.57
C GLN A 161 -14.60 6.92 6.46
N ALA A 162 -14.00 8.06 6.79
CA ALA A 162 -13.30 8.89 5.81
C ALA A 162 -12.15 8.11 5.13
N ALA A 163 -11.43 7.28 5.88
CA ALA A 163 -10.39 6.43 5.31
C ALA A 163 -10.96 5.34 4.37
N ASP A 164 -12.11 4.75 4.68
CA ASP A 164 -12.74 3.75 3.82
C ASP A 164 -13.35 4.36 2.55
N GLU A 165 -13.88 5.58 2.64
CA GLU A 165 -14.31 6.38 1.49
C GLU A 165 -13.13 6.64 0.53
N LEU A 166 -11.96 7.05 1.06
CA LEU A 166 -10.75 7.23 0.24
C LEU A 166 -10.25 5.92 -0.39
N ARG A 167 -10.38 4.77 0.28
CA ARG A 167 -10.05 3.46 -0.31
C ARG A 167 -10.99 3.14 -1.48
N THR A 168 -12.28 3.39 -1.29
CA THR A 168 -13.29 3.19 -2.34
C THR A 168 -13.04 4.11 -3.54
N GLU A 169 -12.71 5.37 -3.29
CA GLU A 169 -12.30 6.30 -4.35
C GLU A 169 -11.05 5.80 -5.09
N ALA A 170 -10.00 5.37 -4.36
CA ALA A 170 -8.77 4.85 -4.97
C ALA A 170 -9.06 3.63 -5.88
N LEU A 171 -9.90 2.69 -5.44
CA LEU A 171 -10.32 1.54 -6.25
C LEU A 171 -11.02 1.98 -7.53
N GLN A 172 -11.96 2.92 -7.44
CA GLN A 172 -12.67 3.46 -8.60
C GLN A 172 -11.70 4.16 -9.58
N LEU A 173 -10.71 4.89 -9.06
CA LEU A 173 -9.69 5.55 -9.86
C LEU A 173 -8.79 4.54 -10.59
N TYR A 174 -8.40 3.43 -9.94
CA TYR A 174 -7.64 2.38 -10.62
C TYR A 174 -8.43 1.70 -11.73
N VAL A 175 -9.72 1.42 -11.51
CA VAL A 175 -10.62 0.91 -12.56
C VAL A 175 -10.71 1.92 -13.71
N ARG A 176 -10.84 3.21 -13.41
CA ARG A 176 -10.88 4.26 -14.44
C ARG A 176 -9.57 4.36 -15.21
N LEU A 177 -8.42 4.23 -14.55
CA LEU A 177 -7.10 4.22 -15.22
C LEU A 177 -6.94 3.03 -16.18
N ASP A 178 -7.45 1.84 -15.82
CA ASP A 178 -7.46 0.68 -16.73
C ASP A 178 -8.36 0.92 -17.96
N GLN A 179 -9.53 1.54 -17.77
CA GLN A 179 -10.39 1.94 -18.89
C GLN A 179 -9.71 2.99 -19.78
N LEU A 180 -9.09 4.01 -19.18
CA LEU A 180 -8.37 5.05 -19.91
C LEU A 180 -7.19 4.49 -20.71
N LYS A 181 -6.53 3.44 -20.22
CA LYS A 181 -5.49 2.74 -20.99
C LYS A 181 -6.07 2.10 -22.26
N LYS A 182 -7.23 1.45 -22.17
CA LYS A 182 -7.92 0.88 -23.35
C LYS A 182 -8.42 1.97 -24.31
N GLU A 183 -8.86 3.12 -23.79
CA GLU A 183 -9.23 4.29 -24.59
C GLU A 183 -8.02 4.90 -25.31
N GLU A 184 -6.87 4.96 -24.64
CA GLU A 184 -5.59 5.43 -25.20
C GLU A 184 -5.14 4.56 -26.37
N ASP A 185 -5.14 3.24 -26.21
CA ASP A 185 -4.76 2.29 -27.27
C ASP A 185 -5.63 2.48 -28.52
N ARG A 186 -6.96 2.62 -28.35
CA ARG A 186 -7.89 2.90 -29.47
C ARG A 186 -7.66 4.26 -30.11
N ALA A 187 -7.44 5.30 -29.30
CA ALA A 187 -7.21 6.66 -29.80
C ALA A 187 -5.88 6.76 -30.55
N PHE A 188 -4.86 6.04 -30.08
CA PHE A 188 -3.60 5.86 -30.78
C PHE A 188 -3.82 5.19 -32.13
N GLU A 189 -4.42 3.99 -32.17
CA GLU A 189 -4.70 3.27 -33.42
C GLU A 189 -5.47 4.13 -34.43
N ALA A 190 -6.54 4.80 -33.99
CA ALA A 190 -7.32 5.69 -34.83
C ALA A 190 -6.50 6.86 -35.40
N SER A 191 -5.52 7.37 -34.65
CA SER A 191 -4.65 8.46 -35.09
C SER A 191 -3.69 8.06 -36.22
N PHE A 192 -3.37 6.77 -36.36
CA PHE A 192 -2.43 6.24 -37.36
C PHE A 192 -3.08 5.46 -38.50
N ALA A 193 -4.38 5.14 -38.41
CA ALA A 193 -5.07 4.28 -39.38
C ALA A 193 -5.40 4.91 -40.76
N THR A 194 -5.13 6.20 -41.01
CA THR A 194 -5.61 6.89 -42.25
C THR A 194 -4.56 7.81 -42.91
N PRO A 195 -4.44 7.86 -44.26
CA PRO A 195 -3.42 8.66 -44.95
C PRO A 195 -3.60 10.19 -44.83
N ALA A 196 -2.47 10.90 -45.02
CA ALA A 196 -2.19 12.30 -44.67
C ALA A 196 -3.08 13.44 -45.24
N ALA A 197 -4.08 13.16 -46.07
CA ALA A 197 -4.92 14.19 -46.69
C ALA A 197 -6.19 14.54 -45.88
N ASP A 198 -6.29 14.03 -44.65
CA ASP A 198 -7.54 14.00 -43.90
C ASP A 198 -7.68 15.19 -42.95
N SER A 199 -8.70 16.02 -43.19
CA SER A 199 -9.07 17.18 -42.35
C SER A 199 -9.37 16.82 -40.89
N ASP A 200 -9.53 15.53 -40.58
CA ASP A 200 -9.90 15.02 -39.27
C ASP A 200 -8.69 14.64 -38.38
N ALA A 201 -7.46 14.75 -38.88
CA ALA A 201 -6.23 14.49 -38.09
C ALA A 201 -6.07 15.39 -36.85
N GLY A 202 -6.65 16.60 -36.86
CA GLY A 202 -6.68 17.50 -35.70
C GLY A 202 -7.61 17.02 -34.59
N HIS A 203 -8.81 16.54 -34.95
CA HIS A 203 -9.77 16.00 -33.98
C HIS A 203 -9.26 14.72 -33.33
N ARG A 204 -8.66 13.80 -34.10
CA ARG A 204 -8.11 12.55 -33.55
C ARG A 204 -6.99 12.80 -32.53
N ARG A 205 -6.06 13.72 -32.84
CA ARG A 205 -5.03 14.16 -31.87
C ARG A 205 -5.63 14.80 -30.63
N THR A 206 -6.68 15.59 -30.78
CA THR A 206 -7.38 16.21 -29.65
C THR A 206 -8.04 15.14 -28.76
N ALA A 207 -8.68 14.14 -29.35
CA ALA A 207 -9.26 13.02 -28.61
C ALA A 207 -8.18 12.21 -27.87
N TRP A 208 -7.06 11.89 -28.53
CA TRP A 208 -5.95 11.19 -27.91
C TRP A 208 -5.32 11.98 -26.75
N ALA A 209 -5.06 13.27 -26.93
CA ALA A 209 -4.60 14.15 -25.86
C ALA A 209 -5.59 14.24 -24.69
N GLY A 210 -6.89 14.21 -24.98
CA GLY A 210 -7.96 14.19 -23.97
C GLY A 210 -7.86 13.00 -23.02
N VAL A 211 -7.54 11.81 -23.54
CA VAL A 211 -7.33 10.61 -22.70
C VAL A 211 -6.18 10.81 -21.73
N HIS A 212 -5.06 11.39 -22.18
CA HIS A 212 -3.92 11.69 -21.31
C HIS A 212 -4.24 12.74 -20.24
N PHE A 213 -5.01 13.79 -20.56
CA PHE A 213 -5.49 14.73 -19.54
C PHE A 213 -6.37 14.05 -18.49
N ALA A 214 -7.28 13.16 -18.91
CA ALA A 214 -8.11 12.39 -17.98
C ALA A 214 -7.28 11.44 -17.09
N LYS A 215 -6.22 10.81 -17.62
CA LYS A 215 -5.26 10.04 -16.81
C LYS A 215 -4.56 10.92 -15.79
N ALA A 216 -4.15 12.13 -16.19
CA ALA A 216 -3.50 13.07 -15.29
C ALA A 216 -4.41 13.46 -14.11
N GLU A 217 -5.69 13.74 -14.38
CA GLU A 217 -6.67 14.05 -13.35
C GLU A 217 -6.89 12.88 -12.39
N ALA A 218 -7.00 11.65 -12.93
CA ALA A 218 -7.13 10.45 -12.09
C ALA A 218 -5.92 10.26 -11.17
N TYR A 219 -4.71 10.51 -11.65
CA TYR A 219 -3.50 10.47 -10.83
C TYR A 219 -3.47 11.57 -9.76
N ASP A 220 -3.90 12.79 -10.04
CA ASP A 220 -3.97 13.84 -9.02
C ASP A 220 -4.94 13.49 -7.90
N ARG A 221 -6.09 12.87 -8.24
CA ARG A 221 -7.03 12.35 -7.23
C ARG A 221 -6.44 11.20 -6.42
N LEU A 222 -5.73 10.27 -7.07
CA LEU A 222 -4.98 9.22 -6.36
C LEU A 222 -3.93 9.80 -5.41
N ALA A 223 -3.30 10.93 -5.74
CA ALA A 223 -2.34 11.58 -4.86
C ALA A 223 -2.97 12.09 -3.55
N VAL A 224 -4.28 12.33 -3.53
CA VAL A 224 -5.04 12.67 -2.31
C VAL A 224 -5.45 11.41 -1.57
N ALA A 225 -6.02 10.43 -2.29
CA ALA A 225 -6.51 9.19 -1.70
C ALA A 225 -5.39 8.30 -1.11
N GLU A 226 -4.21 8.31 -1.72
CA GLU A 226 -3.05 7.50 -1.34
C GLU A 226 -1.85 8.37 -0.97
N ALA A 227 -1.94 9.02 0.19
CA ALA A 227 -0.86 9.87 0.72
C ALA A 227 0.56 9.25 0.64
N PRO A 228 0.78 7.95 0.92
CA PRO A 228 2.11 7.33 0.80
C PRO A 228 2.72 7.34 -0.60
N LEU A 229 1.91 7.48 -1.65
CA LEU A 229 2.34 7.52 -3.06
C LEU A 229 2.06 8.88 -3.72
N ALA A 230 1.72 9.91 -2.94
CA ALA A 230 1.29 11.20 -3.47
C ALA A 230 2.33 11.83 -4.42
N ALA A 231 3.62 11.71 -4.12
CA ALA A 231 4.68 12.26 -4.97
C ALA A 231 4.80 11.51 -6.30
N GLU A 232 4.69 10.19 -6.26
CA GLU A 232 4.69 9.30 -7.41
C GLU A 232 3.49 9.59 -8.33
N HIS A 233 2.30 9.69 -7.76
CA HIS A 233 1.06 10.03 -8.47
C HIS A 233 1.13 11.41 -9.13
N ARG A 234 1.62 12.44 -8.42
CA ARG A 234 1.82 13.78 -9.02
C ARG A 234 2.83 13.76 -10.17
N ARG A 235 3.92 13.00 -10.05
CA ARG A 235 4.89 12.83 -11.15
C ARG A 235 4.22 12.16 -12.35
N ALA A 236 3.42 11.12 -12.14
CA ALA A 236 2.65 10.47 -13.20
C ALA A 236 1.67 11.43 -13.86
N ALA A 237 0.93 12.23 -13.07
CA ALA A 237 0.02 13.25 -13.60
C ALA A 237 0.74 14.31 -14.46
N ALA A 238 1.89 14.80 -14.00
CA ALA A 238 2.71 15.74 -14.75
C ALA A 238 3.21 15.14 -16.08
N ALA A 239 3.64 13.88 -16.07
CA ALA A 239 4.07 13.17 -17.28
C ALA A 239 2.93 13.03 -18.29
N GLN A 240 1.73 12.63 -17.84
CA GLN A 240 0.54 12.52 -18.70
C GLN A 240 0.17 13.86 -19.34
N ARG A 241 0.22 14.97 -18.58
CA ARG A 241 0.01 16.33 -19.12
C ARG A 241 1.05 16.72 -20.16
N SER A 242 2.31 16.34 -19.96
CA SER A 242 3.37 16.59 -20.94
C SER A 242 3.06 15.89 -22.26
N ILE A 243 2.72 14.61 -22.20
CA ILE A 243 2.36 13.80 -23.38
C ILE A 243 1.17 14.42 -24.11
N ALA A 244 0.11 14.80 -23.39
CA ALA A 244 -1.07 15.44 -23.97
C ALA A 244 -0.71 16.72 -24.75
N ARG A 245 0.17 17.56 -24.21
CA ARG A 245 0.63 18.80 -24.88
C ARG A 245 1.47 18.51 -26.11
N ASP A 246 2.33 17.49 -26.07
CA ASP A 246 3.14 17.09 -27.22
C ASP A 246 2.27 16.57 -28.37
N ILE A 247 1.24 15.76 -28.06
CA ILE A 247 0.25 15.28 -29.05
C ILE A 247 -0.45 16.47 -29.74
N LEU A 248 -0.94 17.45 -28.95
CA LEU A 248 -1.60 18.64 -29.49
C LEU A 248 -0.65 19.49 -30.34
N ALA A 249 0.63 19.57 -29.96
CA ALA A 249 1.66 20.26 -30.73
C ALA A 249 2.08 19.51 -32.01
N GLY A 250 1.57 18.30 -32.25
CA GLY A 250 2.00 17.43 -33.35
C GLY A 250 3.44 16.95 -33.22
N ARG A 251 4.00 16.98 -32.01
CA ARG A 251 5.29 16.39 -31.70
C ARG A 251 5.10 14.89 -31.50
N PRO A 252 6.06 14.05 -31.89
CA PRO A 252 6.00 12.62 -31.59
C PRO A 252 5.84 12.45 -30.07
N ALA A 253 4.73 11.83 -29.67
CA ALA A 253 4.43 11.53 -28.28
C ALA A 253 5.30 10.35 -27.83
N GLY A 254 6.53 10.62 -27.38
CA GLY A 254 7.36 9.62 -26.72
C GLY A 254 8.88 9.86 -26.81
N PRO A 255 9.64 9.41 -25.79
CA PRO A 255 11.04 9.79 -25.57
C PRO A 255 11.99 9.20 -26.62
N LYS A 256 13.07 9.94 -26.93
CA LYS A 256 14.29 9.37 -27.52
C LYS A 256 15.00 8.51 -26.44
N GLY A 257 15.10 7.20 -26.65
CA GLY A 257 15.91 6.25 -25.87
C GLY A 257 15.06 5.30 -25.03
N SER A 258 15.19 3.96 -25.11
CA SER A 258 16.40 3.16 -25.28
C SER A 258 16.19 1.93 -26.19
N GLY A 259 16.61 2.05 -27.45
CA GLY A 259 17.24 0.93 -28.16
C GLY A 259 18.75 1.13 -28.01
N GLY A 260 19.42 0.25 -27.27
CA GLY A 260 20.84 0.39 -26.96
C GLY A 260 21.38 -0.85 -26.27
N GLN A 261 21.84 -1.78 -27.11
CA GLN A 261 22.67 -2.98 -26.90
C GLN A 261 22.10 -4.13 -26.08
#